data_AF-A0A7W1PJ71-F1
#
_entry.id   AF-A0A7W1PJ71-F1
#
_cell.length_a   1.000
_cell.length_b   1.000
_cell.length_c   1.000
_cell.angle_alpha   90.00
_cell.angle_beta   90.00
_cell.angle_gamma   90.00
#
_symmetry.space_group_name_H-M   'P 1'
#
loop_
_entity.id
_entity.type
_entity.pdbx_description
1 polymer ?
#
loop_
_entity_poly.entity_id
_entity_poly.type
_entity_poly.pdbx_seq_one_letter_code
_entity_poly.pdbx_strand_id
1 'polypeptide(L)'
;MLHRLAKSLPLAAATVALLAASAIAQLPVKSRSALWVGTPLDEYVRLLQLTGEHPLSSRLLRPLEYESRTLTLRGDASLGRNPWRERYGASQGSHTGTFALELYEPLLLTTANSAVPFGTNDGAMWAGKGVSASLTAGAAMRAGPLTVRLAPVLTWSQNAEFTLGELFKPLPGTPPYADPNAPRIIDMPQRFGDAAYTTADLGESSIQLNGRGARAGVSTANMWWGPGVDNSILMSNNAGGFPHAFVGTERALNVRIGRLEALYIAGRLSG
;
A
#
# COMPACT_ATOMS: atom_id res chain seq x y z
N MET A 1 -2.32 -32.21 -39.14
CA MET A 1 -1.44 -31.08 -38.82
C MET A 1 -2.10 -30.26 -37.71
N LEU A 2 -1.68 -30.54 -36.48
CA LEU A 2 -1.77 -29.75 -35.24
C LEU A 2 -3.10 -29.05 -34.87
N HIS A 3 -3.90 -29.72 -34.04
CA HIS A 3 -4.89 -29.09 -33.16
C HIS A 3 -4.82 -29.70 -31.75
N ARG A 4 -4.75 -28.81 -30.75
CA ARG A 4 -5.04 -28.99 -29.32
C ARG A 4 -4.05 -29.80 -28.45
N LEU A 5 -3.10 -29.09 -27.86
CA LEU A 5 -2.56 -29.38 -26.53
C LEU A 5 -2.49 -28.07 -25.74
N ALA A 6 -3.60 -27.72 -25.10
CA ALA A 6 -3.67 -26.70 -24.06
C ALA A 6 -4.55 -27.26 -22.95
N LYS A 7 -3.93 -27.63 -21.83
CA LYS A 7 -4.49 -27.80 -20.48
C LYS A 7 -3.52 -28.67 -19.66
N SER A 8 -2.81 -28.03 -18.72
CA SER A 8 -2.44 -28.55 -17.39
C SER A 8 -1.05 -28.05 -16.94
N LEU A 9 -0.94 -26.79 -16.54
CA LEU A 9 0.12 -26.30 -15.64
C LEU A 9 -0.32 -24.90 -15.18
N PRO A 10 -1.08 -24.83 -14.06
CA PRO A 10 -0.44 -24.36 -12.84
C PRO A 10 -1.09 -24.99 -11.58
N LEU A 11 -0.88 -26.29 -11.36
CA LEU A 11 -1.23 -26.90 -10.06
C LEU A 11 0.02 -27.27 -9.25
N ALA A 12 1.09 -27.69 -9.92
CA ALA A 12 2.29 -28.22 -9.26
C ALA A 12 3.05 -27.18 -8.41
N ALA A 13 3.09 -25.91 -8.82
CA ALA A 13 3.77 -24.87 -8.05
C ALA A 13 3.05 -24.53 -6.73
N ALA A 14 1.71 -24.60 -6.72
CA ALA A 14 0.91 -24.42 -5.52
C ALA A 14 1.03 -25.64 -4.58
N THR A 15 1.17 -26.86 -5.12
CA THR A 15 1.27 -28.07 -4.29
C THR A 15 2.64 -28.21 -3.61
N VAL A 16 3.73 -27.77 -4.25
CA VAL A 16 5.07 -27.84 -3.65
C VAL A 16 5.24 -26.85 -2.48
N ALA A 17 4.60 -25.69 -2.54
CA ALA A 17 4.56 -24.75 -1.42
C ALA A 17 3.76 -25.30 -0.21
N LEU A 18 2.70 -26.09 -0.47
CA LEU A 18 1.91 -26.74 0.60
C LEU A 18 2.62 -27.93 1.24
N LEU A 19 3.48 -28.65 0.51
CA LEU A 19 4.22 -29.82 1.02
C LEU A 19 5.46 -29.44 1.85
N ALA A 20 6.08 -28.29 1.59
CA ALA A 20 7.16 -27.78 2.45
C ALA A 20 6.64 -27.27 3.81
N ALA A 21 5.36 -26.87 3.87
CA ALA A 21 4.70 -26.45 5.11
C ALA A 21 4.35 -27.63 6.05
N SER A 22 4.42 -28.87 5.58
CA SER A 22 4.02 -30.06 6.36
C SER A 22 5.04 -30.46 7.43
N ALA A 23 6.26 -29.92 7.40
CA ALA A 23 7.34 -30.28 8.32
C ALA A 23 7.50 -29.31 9.51
N ILE A 24 6.72 -28.22 9.57
CA ILE A 24 6.72 -27.29 10.70
C ILE A 24 5.38 -27.44 11.43
N ALA A 25 5.37 -28.30 12.44
CA ALA A 25 4.24 -28.52 13.31
C ALA A 25 3.66 -27.19 13.85
N GLN A 26 2.36 -26.98 13.64
CA GLN A 26 1.50 -25.99 14.31
C GLN A 26 2.11 -24.57 14.47
N LEU A 27 2.41 -23.88 13.36
CA LEU A 27 2.55 -22.42 13.41
C LEU A 27 1.15 -21.79 13.32
N PRO A 28 0.61 -21.17 14.39
CA PRO A 28 -0.62 -20.40 14.28
C PRO A 28 -0.36 -19.17 13.39
N VAL A 29 -0.74 -19.24 12.12
CA VAL A 29 -0.70 -18.09 11.21
C VAL A 29 -1.96 -17.26 11.46
N LYS A 30 -1.82 -16.22 12.29
CA LYS A 30 -2.86 -15.19 12.44
C LYS A 30 -2.68 -14.13 11.36
N SER A 31 -3.78 -13.70 10.76
CA SER A 31 -3.78 -12.51 9.92
C SER A 31 -3.41 -11.28 10.75
N ARG A 32 -2.81 -10.28 10.12
CA ARG A 32 -2.39 -9.04 10.75
C ARG A 32 -2.86 -7.84 9.93
N SER A 33 -3.27 -6.77 10.61
CA SER A 33 -3.50 -5.51 9.95
C SER A 33 -2.20 -5.00 9.35
N ALA A 34 -2.24 -4.52 8.11
CA ALA A 34 -1.05 -4.09 7.43
C ALA A 34 -0.64 -2.66 7.78
N LEU A 35 0.68 -2.41 7.82
CA LEU A 35 1.27 -1.09 8.00
C LEU A 35 1.91 -0.61 6.70
N TRP A 36 1.12 0.09 5.88
CA TRP A 36 1.57 0.88 4.73
C TRP A 36 0.91 2.26 4.79
N VAL A 37 1.28 3.15 3.87
CA VAL A 37 0.81 4.54 3.88
C VAL A 37 -0.72 4.58 3.82
N GLY A 38 -1.33 5.30 4.76
CA GLY A 38 -2.78 5.55 4.76
C GLY A 38 -3.64 4.42 5.32
N THR A 39 -3.06 3.36 5.92
CA THR A 39 -3.89 2.39 6.64
C THR A 39 -4.34 2.93 7.99
N PRO A 40 -5.46 2.42 8.53
CA PRO A 40 -5.87 2.70 9.91
C PRO A 40 -4.77 2.39 10.94
N LEU A 41 -3.90 1.40 10.66
CA LEU A 41 -2.76 1.08 11.52
C LEU A 41 -1.66 2.16 11.43
N ASP A 42 -1.39 2.74 10.26
CA ASP A 42 -0.42 3.83 10.10
C ASP A 42 -0.84 5.10 10.88
N GLU A 43 -2.12 5.45 10.81
CA GLU A 43 -2.71 6.52 11.62
C GLU A 43 -2.66 6.19 13.11
N TYR A 44 -2.97 4.93 13.47
CA TYR A 44 -2.96 4.53 14.87
C TYR A 44 -1.57 4.59 15.50
N VAL A 45 -0.54 4.11 14.80
CA VAL A 45 0.84 4.23 15.25
C VAL A 45 1.22 5.70 15.42
N ARG A 46 0.75 6.58 14.53
CA ARG A 46 0.96 8.03 14.68
C ARG A 46 0.31 8.57 15.96
N LEU A 47 -0.92 8.20 16.25
CA LEU A 47 -1.59 8.63 17.48
C LEU A 47 -0.81 8.17 18.71
N LEU A 48 -0.35 6.92 18.74
CA LEU A 48 0.47 6.39 19.84
C LEU A 48 1.81 7.13 19.99
N GLN A 49 2.43 7.53 18.89
CA GLN A 49 3.64 8.37 18.90
C GLN A 49 3.38 9.74 19.53
N LEU A 50 2.25 10.37 19.16
CA LEU A 50 1.88 11.69 19.66
C LEU A 50 1.48 11.68 21.14
N THR A 51 0.89 10.58 21.62
CA THR A 51 0.51 10.41 23.03
C THR A 51 1.65 9.89 23.90
N GLY A 52 2.83 9.61 23.32
CA GLY A 52 4.01 9.12 24.05
C GLY A 52 3.98 7.62 24.36
N GLU A 53 3.03 6.87 23.80
CA GLU A 53 2.87 5.43 24.00
C GLU A 53 3.73 4.62 23.01
N HIS A 54 4.24 5.26 21.96
CA HIS A 54 5.20 4.69 21.03
C HIS A 54 6.38 5.64 20.79
N PRO A 55 7.63 5.15 20.63
CA PRO A 55 8.76 6.01 20.29
C PRO A 55 8.51 6.82 19.01
N LEU A 56 8.93 8.08 19.03
CA LEU A 56 8.87 8.95 17.86
C LEU A 56 9.80 8.43 16.75
N SER A 57 9.31 8.50 15.52
CA SER A 57 10.10 8.34 14.31
C SER A 57 9.86 9.51 13.35
N SER A 58 10.79 9.66 12.41
CA SER A 58 10.65 10.63 11.33
C SER A 58 9.48 10.23 10.44
N ARG A 59 8.62 11.18 10.07
CA ARG A 59 7.54 10.95 9.10
C ARG A 59 7.83 11.56 7.73
N LEU A 60 9.10 11.86 7.46
CA LEU A 60 9.52 12.45 6.20
C LEU A 60 9.46 11.44 5.05
N LEU A 61 9.78 10.17 5.29
CA LEU A 61 9.79 9.14 4.24
C LEU A 61 9.00 7.92 4.72
N ARG A 62 7.88 7.61 4.05
CA ARG A 62 7.06 6.41 4.33
C ARG A 62 6.88 5.55 3.07
N PRO A 63 6.71 4.22 3.22
CA PRO A 63 6.56 3.48 4.48
C PRO A 63 7.88 3.27 5.23
N LEU A 64 7.82 3.30 6.56
CA LEU A 64 8.94 2.93 7.43
C LEU A 64 8.94 1.41 7.62
N GLU A 65 9.64 0.72 6.72
CA GLU A 65 9.75 -0.73 6.71
C GLU A 65 10.19 -1.32 8.07
N TYR A 66 11.12 -0.66 8.78
CA TYR A 66 11.56 -1.10 10.10
C TYR A 66 10.43 -1.09 11.13
N GLU A 67 9.57 -0.07 11.13
CA GLU A 67 8.43 -0.02 12.05
C GLU A 67 7.45 -1.16 11.76
N SER A 68 7.18 -1.46 10.49
CA SER A 68 6.30 -2.59 10.14
C SER A 68 6.80 -3.96 10.63
N ARG A 69 8.09 -4.08 10.95
CA ARG A 69 8.73 -5.33 11.44
C ARG A 69 8.86 -5.39 12.96
N THR A 70 9.03 -4.23 13.59
CA THR A 70 9.43 -4.15 15.00
C THR A 70 8.44 -3.37 15.85
N LEU A 71 7.24 -3.08 15.33
CA LEU A 71 6.20 -2.35 16.06
C LEU A 71 5.71 -3.20 17.23
N THR A 72 6.43 -3.17 18.34
CA THR A 72 5.97 -3.72 19.60
C THR A 72 5.08 -2.68 20.25
N LEU A 73 3.77 -2.81 20.06
CA LEU A 73 2.80 -2.05 20.84
C LEU A 73 2.93 -2.52 22.30
N ARG A 74 3.55 -1.69 23.15
CA ARG A 74 3.86 -2.07 24.54
C ARG A 74 2.57 -2.41 25.29
N GLY A 75 2.61 -3.52 26.03
CA GLY A 75 1.47 -4.05 26.78
C GLY A 75 1.25 -3.40 28.16
N ASP A 76 2.10 -2.45 28.57
CA ASP A 76 2.00 -1.72 29.85
C ASP A 76 1.09 -0.49 29.78
N ALA A 77 0.70 -0.05 28.58
CA ALA A 77 -0.29 1.00 28.39
C ALA A 77 -1.66 0.53 28.93
N SER A 78 -2.22 1.28 29.88
CA SER A 78 -3.58 1.05 30.38
C SER A 78 -4.58 1.11 29.21
N LEU A 79 -5.73 0.42 29.33
CA LEU A 79 -6.76 0.35 28.27
C LEU A 79 -7.17 1.73 27.73
N GLY A 80 -7.06 2.80 28.53
CA GLY A 80 -7.36 4.17 28.11
C GLY A 80 -6.32 4.83 27.19
N ARG A 81 -5.09 4.28 27.09
CA ARG A 81 -3.99 4.87 26.31
C ARG A 81 -3.67 4.12 25.01
N ASN A 82 -3.99 2.83 24.96
CA ASN A 82 -3.81 1.96 23.79
C ASN A 82 -5.11 1.16 23.53
N PRO A 83 -6.21 1.84 23.17
CA PRO A 83 -7.56 1.23 23.16
C PRO A 83 -7.76 0.16 22.08
N TRP A 84 -6.99 0.19 20.99
CA TRP A 84 -7.08 -0.80 19.91
C TRP A 84 -5.93 -1.84 19.94
N ARG A 85 -5.25 -1.99 21.08
CA ARG A 85 -4.18 -3.00 21.26
C ARG A 85 -4.61 -4.43 20.96
N GLU A 86 -5.87 -4.77 21.18
CA GLU A 86 -6.35 -6.13 20.92
C GLU A 86 -6.52 -6.38 19.42
N ARG A 87 -6.89 -5.34 18.68
CA ARG A 87 -7.00 -5.37 17.21
C ARG A 87 -5.64 -5.34 16.53
N TYR A 88 -4.73 -4.48 17.00
CA TYR A 88 -3.45 -4.23 16.31
C TYR A 88 -2.21 -4.80 17.00
N GLY A 89 -2.30 -5.17 18.29
CA GLY A 89 -1.17 -5.60 19.13
C GLY A 89 -1.05 -7.10 19.35
N ALA A 90 -1.99 -7.91 18.83
CA ALA A 90 -1.92 -9.36 18.91
C ALA A 90 -0.82 -9.92 17.98
N SER A 91 0.40 -9.97 18.50
CA SER A 91 1.63 -10.53 17.91
C SER A 91 2.35 -9.67 16.86
N GLN A 92 3.01 -8.60 17.30
CA GLN A 92 4.29 -8.21 16.71
C GLN A 92 5.40 -8.88 17.53
N GLY A 93 5.39 -10.22 17.52
CA GLY A 93 6.44 -11.00 18.16
C GLY A 93 7.73 -10.81 17.37
N SER A 94 8.82 -10.53 18.06
CA SER A 94 10.17 -10.59 17.48
C SER A 94 10.33 -11.96 16.83
N HIS A 95 10.20 -12.03 15.50
CA HIS A 95 10.56 -13.22 14.75
C HIS A 95 12.09 -13.29 14.79
N THR A 96 12.62 -13.92 15.85
CA THR A 96 14.03 -14.26 16.00
C THR A 96 14.47 -15.37 15.04
N GLY A 97 13.52 -15.94 14.29
CA GLY A 97 13.77 -16.92 13.24
C GLY A 97 14.26 -16.29 11.94
N THR A 98 15.07 -17.04 11.19
CA THR A 98 15.50 -16.69 9.83
C THR A 98 14.36 -16.68 8.81
N PHE A 99 13.18 -17.20 9.17
CA PHE A 99 12.00 -17.23 8.31
C PHE A 99 10.75 -16.72 9.06
N ALA A 100 9.93 -15.92 8.38
CA ALA A 100 8.61 -15.50 8.87
C ALA A 100 7.62 -15.42 7.70
N LEU A 101 6.37 -15.81 7.96
CA LEU A 101 5.25 -15.66 7.03
C LEU A 101 4.13 -14.93 7.76
N GLU A 102 3.62 -13.87 7.14
CA GLU A 102 2.58 -13.01 7.67
C GLU A 102 1.44 -12.92 6.65
N LEU A 103 0.22 -13.20 7.08
CA LEU A 103 -0.97 -12.97 6.25
C LEU A 103 -1.55 -11.60 6.61
N TYR A 104 -1.96 -10.84 5.61
CA TYR A 104 -2.65 -9.57 5.85
C TYR A 104 -4.14 -9.79 6.01
N GLU A 105 -4.72 -9.09 6.98
CA GLU A 105 -6.18 -8.93 7.05
C GLU A 105 -6.67 -8.20 5.80
N PRO A 106 -7.76 -8.67 5.16
CA PRO A 106 -8.35 -7.95 4.06
C PRO A 106 -8.78 -6.54 4.50
N LEU A 107 -8.31 -5.53 3.77
CA LEU A 107 -8.71 -4.15 3.97
C LEU A 107 -9.71 -3.78 2.88
N LEU A 108 -10.96 -3.56 3.30
CA LEU A 108 -12.02 -3.02 2.44
C LEU A 108 -12.21 -1.54 2.78
N LEU A 109 -12.00 -0.67 1.79
CA LEU A 109 -12.34 0.74 1.86
C LEU A 109 -13.51 1.02 0.92
N THR A 110 -14.43 1.87 1.36
CA THR A 110 -15.60 2.26 0.57
C THR A 110 -15.84 3.75 0.71
N THR A 111 -16.14 4.40 -0.40
CA THR A 111 -16.54 5.80 -0.45
C THR A 111 -17.86 5.94 -1.21
N ALA A 112 -18.66 6.95 -0.84
CA ALA A 112 -19.93 7.24 -1.48
C ALA A 112 -20.04 8.75 -1.69
N ASN A 113 -19.94 9.18 -2.94
CA ASN A 113 -20.06 10.59 -3.32
C ASN A 113 -21.41 10.86 -3.98
N SER A 114 -22.17 11.81 -3.47
CA SER A 114 -23.54 12.07 -3.95
C SER A 114 -23.62 13.00 -5.15
N ALA A 115 -22.66 13.93 -5.32
CA ALA A 115 -22.74 14.99 -6.32
C ALA A 115 -21.64 14.91 -7.39
N VAL A 116 -20.37 14.84 -6.97
CA VAL A 116 -19.18 14.85 -7.83
C VAL A 116 -18.11 13.92 -7.27
N PRO A 117 -17.14 13.45 -8.06
CA PRO A 117 -15.98 12.74 -7.55
C PRO A 117 -15.25 13.54 -6.49
N PHE A 118 -14.98 12.91 -5.36
CA PHE A 118 -14.23 13.51 -4.25
C PHE A 118 -13.54 12.40 -3.47
N GLY A 119 -12.23 12.54 -3.29
CA GLY A 119 -11.38 11.57 -2.62
C GLY A 119 -10.12 12.24 -2.13
N THR A 120 -9.45 11.57 -1.20
CA THR A 120 -8.21 12.06 -0.59
C THR A 120 -7.31 10.87 -0.31
N ASN A 121 -6.21 10.74 -1.05
CA ASN A 121 -5.20 9.73 -0.76
C ASN A 121 -5.74 8.27 -0.75
N ASP A 122 -6.63 7.97 -1.69
CA ASP A 122 -7.32 6.68 -1.80
C ASP A 122 -6.51 5.58 -2.52
N GLY A 123 -5.22 5.83 -2.75
CA GLY A 123 -4.33 4.94 -3.50
C GLY A 123 -4.84 4.72 -4.92
N ALA A 124 -4.93 3.45 -5.34
CA ALA A 124 -5.39 3.08 -6.68
C ALA A 124 -6.90 3.28 -6.92
N MET A 125 -7.68 3.55 -5.87
CA MET A 125 -9.13 3.68 -5.97
C MET A 125 -9.52 5.06 -6.51
N TRP A 126 -10.32 5.08 -7.57
CA TRP A 126 -11.01 6.29 -7.99
C TRP A 126 -12.27 6.51 -7.16
N ALA A 127 -12.33 7.61 -6.40
CA ALA A 127 -13.49 8.04 -5.64
C ALA A 127 -14.50 8.80 -6.52
N GLY A 128 -15.09 8.12 -7.51
CA GLY A 128 -16.10 8.68 -8.41
C GLY A 128 -17.42 9.03 -7.71
N LYS A 129 -18.35 9.68 -8.43
CA LYS A 129 -19.74 9.80 -7.98
C LYS A 129 -20.37 8.40 -7.86
N GLY A 130 -21.21 8.22 -6.85
CA GLY A 130 -21.79 6.93 -6.48
C GLY A 130 -20.89 6.20 -5.50
N VAL A 131 -21.06 4.88 -5.42
CA VAL A 131 -20.25 4.03 -4.55
C VAL A 131 -18.96 3.64 -5.28
N SER A 132 -17.83 3.76 -4.59
CA SER A 132 -16.56 3.17 -5.01
C SER A 132 -15.96 2.37 -3.85
N ALA A 133 -15.23 1.31 -4.17
CA ALA A 133 -14.66 0.41 -3.19
C ALA A 133 -13.29 -0.10 -3.62
N SER A 134 -12.43 -0.39 -2.64
CA SER A 134 -11.16 -1.08 -2.83
C SER A 134 -10.99 -2.20 -1.83
N LEU A 135 -10.47 -3.33 -2.29
CA LEU A 135 -10.15 -4.50 -1.49
C LEU A 135 -8.68 -4.83 -1.66
N THR A 136 -7.92 -4.71 -0.58
CA THR A 136 -6.53 -5.14 -0.51
C THR A 136 -6.43 -6.39 0.36
N ALA A 137 -5.78 -7.43 -0.15
CA ALA A 137 -5.50 -8.65 0.62
C ALA A 137 -4.15 -9.21 0.18
N GLY A 138 -3.44 -9.87 1.07
CA GLY A 138 -2.07 -10.28 0.75
C GLY A 138 -1.33 -11.01 1.84
N ALA A 139 -0.03 -11.15 1.61
CA ALA A 139 0.89 -11.78 2.55
C ALA A 139 2.30 -11.18 2.41
N ALA A 140 3.11 -11.37 3.45
CA ALA A 140 4.52 -11.10 3.44
C ALA A 140 5.32 -12.32 3.88
N MET A 141 6.43 -12.54 3.21
CA MET A 141 7.41 -13.56 3.57
C MET A 141 8.75 -12.89 3.85
N ARG A 142 9.42 -13.37 4.89
CA ARG A 142 10.79 -12.98 5.24
C ARG A 142 11.65 -14.23 5.29
N ALA A 143 12.82 -14.16 4.67
CA ALA A 143 13.82 -15.22 4.67
C ALA A 143 15.22 -14.60 4.73
N GLY A 144 15.80 -14.51 5.92
CA GLY A 144 17.06 -13.81 6.19
C GLY A 144 16.98 -12.33 5.75
N PRO A 145 17.87 -11.87 4.85
CA PRO A 145 17.84 -10.49 4.36
C PRO A 145 16.66 -10.21 3.41
N LEU A 146 16.06 -11.24 2.82
CA LEU A 146 14.99 -11.10 1.83
C LEU A 146 13.64 -10.85 2.49
N THR A 147 12.89 -9.91 1.94
CA THR A 147 11.49 -9.64 2.25
C THR A 147 10.71 -9.56 0.95
N VAL A 148 9.63 -10.32 0.87
CA VAL A 148 8.68 -10.29 -0.24
C VAL A 148 7.33 -9.93 0.34
N ARG A 149 6.66 -8.94 -0.24
CA ARG A 149 5.30 -8.54 0.08
C ARG A 149 4.47 -8.61 -1.19
N LEU A 150 3.33 -9.27 -1.11
CA LEU A 150 2.35 -9.31 -2.18
C LEU A 150 1.03 -8.86 -1.58
N ALA A 151 0.60 -7.65 -1.93
CA ALA A 151 -0.63 -7.02 -1.43
C ALA A 151 -1.35 -6.31 -2.58
N PRO A 152 -1.87 -7.08 -3.56
CA PRO A 152 -2.66 -6.53 -4.66
C PRO A 152 -3.93 -5.85 -4.15
N VAL A 153 -4.40 -4.89 -4.92
CA VAL A 153 -5.66 -4.18 -4.68
C VAL A 153 -6.59 -4.36 -5.87
N LEU A 154 -7.83 -4.74 -5.58
CA LEU A 154 -8.94 -4.72 -6.54
C LEU A 154 -9.78 -3.50 -6.24
N THR A 155 -10.05 -2.66 -7.23
CA THR A 155 -10.92 -1.49 -7.08
C THR A 155 -12.14 -1.62 -7.97
N TRP A 156 -13.26 -1.10 -7.51
CA TRP A 156 -14.50 -0.98 -8.27
C TRP A 156 -15.06 0.41 -8.09
N SER A 157 -15.52 1.03 -9.17
CA SER A 157 -16.24 2.30 -9.13
C SER A 157 -17.55 2.16 -9.89
N GLN A 158 -18.65 2.53 -9.23
CA GLN A 158 -19.94 2.74 -9.90
C GLN A 158 -19.81 3.78 -11.00
N ASN A 159 -18.94 4.79 -10.78
CA ASN A 159 -18.64 5.85 -11.73
C ASN A 159 -19.91 6.50 -12.29
N ALA A 160 -20.85 6.86 -11.41
CA ALA A 160 -22.17 7.35 -11.79
C ALA A 160 -22.10 8.69 -12.54
N GLU A 161 -23.09 8.94 -13.39
CA GLU A 161 -23.17 10.16 -14.19
C GLU A 161 -23.39 11.41 -13.33
N PHE A 162 -22.73 12.51 -13.71
CA PHE A 162 -22.96 13.85 -13.20
C PHE A 162 -22.70 14.88 -14.29
N THR A 163 -23.14 16.12 -14.05
CA THR A 163 -22.91 17.24 -14.96
C THR A 163 -21.42 17.49 -15.12
N LEU A 164 -20.91 17.26 -16.33
CA LEU A 164 -19.52 17.55 -16.68
C LEU A 164 -19.35 19.05 -16.93
N GLY A 165 -18.19 19.58 -16.54
CA GLY A 165 -17.78 20.93 -16.89
C GLY A 165 -17.46 21.04 -18.39
N GLU A 166 -17.71 22.21 -18.96
CA GLU A 166 -17.33 22.52 -20.34
C GLU A 166 -15.82 22.45 -20.50
N LEU A 167 -15.37 21.81 -21.58
CA LEU A 167 -13.94 21.72 -21.89
C LEU A 167 -13.45 23.05 -22.47
N PHE A 168 -12.31 23.52 -22.00
CA PHE A 168 -11.64 24.69 -22.54
C PHE A 168 -11.01 24.37 -23.90
N LYS A 169 -11.55 24.97 -24.97
CA LYS A 169 -11.05 24.87 -26.35
C LYS A 169 -10.74 23.41 -26.80
N PRO A 170 -11.72 22.49 -26.76
CA PRO A 170 -11.50 21.10 -27.12
C PRO A 170 -11.17 20.99 -28.62
N LEU A 171 -10.20 20.13 -28.94
CA LEU A 171 -9.95 19.74 -30.33
C LEU A 171 -10.93 18.64 -30.76
N PRO A 172 -11.20 18.47 -32.06
CA PRO A 172 -12.00 17.36 -32.55
C PRO A 172 -11.50 16.01 -32.00
N GLY A 173 -12.42 15.21 -31.45
CA GLY A 173 -12.10 13.90 -30.84
C GLY A 173 -11.66 13.93 -29.38
N THR A 174 -11.66 15.10 -28.71
CA THR A 174 -11.43 15.17 -27.26
C THR A 174 -12.57 14.48 -26.51
N PRO A 175 -12.30 13.49 -25.64
CA PRO A 175 -13.34 12.84 -24.83
C PRO A 175 -14.03 13.86 -23.92
N PRO A 176 -15.36 13.78 -23.74
CA PRO A 176 -16.11 14.72 -22.89
C PRO A 176 -15.68 14.65 -21.41
N TYR A 177 -15.06 13.54 -21.00
CA TYR A 177 -14.66 13.31 -19.62
C TYR A 177 -13.27 13.85 -19.25
N ALA A 178 -12.53 14.43 -20.21
CA ALA A 178 -11.20 14.96 -19.98
C ALA A 178 -11.19 16.12 -18.95
N ASP A 179 -10.00 16.48 -18.47
CA ASP A 179 -9.84 17.66 -17.60
C ASP A 179 -10.44 18.92 -18.28
N PRO A 180 -11.25 19.72 -17.57
CA PRO A 180 -11.97 20.83 -18.18
C PRO A 180 -11.06 21.98 -18.58
N ASN A 181 -9.90 22.15 -17.93
CA ASN A 181 -9.00 23.29 -18.17
C ASN A 181 -7.92 22.97 -19.19
N ALA A 182 -7.42 21.74 -19.20
CA ALA A 182 -6.33 21.30 -20.06
C ALA A 182 -6.50 19.83 -20.50
N PRO A 183 -7.50 19.53 -21.37
CA PRO A 183 -7.95 18.18 -21.68
C PRO A 183 -6.95 17.24 -22.38
N ARG A 184 -5.75 17.74 -22.75
CA ARG A 184 -4.67 16.96 -23.39
C ARG A 184 -3.35 17.01 -22.64
N ILE A 185 -3.31 17.68 -21.50
CA ILE A 185 -2.08 17.95 -20.74
C ILE A 185 -2.22 17.41 -19.32
N ILE A 186 -3.43 17.49 -18.75
CA ILE A 186 -3.71 17.05 -17.39
C ILE A 186 -4.41 15.69 -17.44
N ASP A 187 -3.73 14.66 -16.93
CA ASP A 187 -4.26 13.30 -16.79
C ASP A 187 -5.13 13.16 -15.52
N MET A 188 -6.05 14.10 -15.35
CA MET A 188 -7.03 14.14 -14.26
C MET A 188 -8.42 14.33 -14.86
N PRO A 189 -8.99 13.27 -15.48
CA PRO A 189 -10.30 13.38 -16.07
C PRO A 189 -11.35 13.69 -14.99
N GLN A 190 -12.42 14.38 -15.40
CA GLN A 190 -13.58 14.57 -14.55
C GLN A 190 -14.25 13.23 -14.23
N ARG A 191 -14.21 12.29 -15.19
CA ARG A 191 -14.82 10.95 -15.06
C ARG A 191 -14.05 9.94 -15.90
N PHE A 192 -13.95 8.69 -15.45
CA PHE A 192 -13.32 7.64 -16.26
C PHE A 192 -14.38 6.92 -17.11
N GLY A 193 -14.65 7.44 -18.31
CA GLY A 193 -15.68 6.87 -19.21
C GLY A 193 -17.12 7.02 -18.68
N ASP A 194 -18.06 6.31 -19.29
CA ASP A 194 -19.50 6.32 -18.94
C ASP A 194 -19.97 5.10 -18.16
N ALA A 195 -19.15 4.07 -18.02
CA ALA A 195 -19.51 2.81 -17.38
C ALA A 195 -18.91 2.69 -15.96
N ALA A 196 -19.52 1.82 -15.15
CA ALA A 196 -18.86 1.28 -13.98
C ALA A 196 -17.68 0.41 -14.42
N TYR A 197 -16.62 0.38 -13.63
CA TYR A 197 -15.41 -0.35 -13.98
C TYR A 197 -14.70 -0.92 -12.76
N THR A 198 -13.85 -1.90 -13.03
CA THR A 198 -13.01 -2.57 -12.05
C THR A 198 -11.57 -2.54 -12.54
N THR A 199 -10.64 -2.23 -11.65
CA THR A 199 -9.19 -2.32 -11.94
C THR A 199 -8.52 -3.21 -10.91
N ALA A 200 -7.41 -3.83 -11.32
CA ALA A 200 -6.53 -4.57 -10.43
C ALA A 200 -5.13 -3.97 -10.52
N ASP A 201 -4.52 -3.74 -9.36
CA ASP A 201 -3.18 -3.19 -9.24
C ASP A 201 -2.35 -4.09 -8.30
N LEU A 202 -1.02 -4.10 -8.49
CA LEU A 202 -0.11 -4.81 -7.59
C LEU A 202 -0.08 -4.19 -6.19
N GLY A 203 -0.59 -2.98 -6.02
CA GLY A 203 -0.81 -2.32 -4.74
C GLY A 203 0.48 -2.24 -3.93
N GLU A 204 0.39 -2.67 -2.68
CA GLU A 204 1.46 -2.53 -1.68
C GLU A 204 2.48 -3.68 -1.74
N SER A 205 2.81 -4.11 -2.96
CA SER A 205 3.72 -5.22 -3.23
C SER A 205 5.17 -4.76 -3.38
N SER A 206 6.10 -5.59 -2.88
CA SER A 206 7.53 -5.33 -2.97
C SER A 206 8.39 -6.59 -2.85
N ILE A 207 9.61 -6.52 -3.40
CA ILE A 207 10.67 -7.50 -3.19
C ILE A 207 11.92 -6.73 -2.81
N GLN A 208 12.51 -7.02 -1.66
CA GLN A 208 13.65 -6.25 -1.16
C GLN A 208 14.61 -7.06 -0.30
N LEU A 209 15.87 -6.65 -0.33
CA LEU A 209 16.94 -7.11 0.54
C LEU A 209 17.19 -6.07 1.63
N ASN A 210 17.49 -6.54 2.83
CA ASN A 210 17.73 -5.71 4.01
C ASN A 210 18.97 -6.22 4.72
N GLY A 211 19.86 -5.31 5.11
CA GLY A 211 21.08 -5.68 5.79
C GLY A 211 21.91 -4.48 6.18
N ARG A 212 22.53 -4.55 7.37
CA ARG A 212 23.46 -3.54 7.88
C ARG A 212 22.86 -2.12 7.91
N GLY A 213 21.55 -2.00 8.10
CA GLY A 213 20.84 -0.72 8.15
C GLY A 213 20.47 -0.11 6.79
N ALA A 214 20.74 -0.81 5.69
CA ALA A 214 20.34 -0.44 4.34
C ALA A 214 19.29 -1.41 3.78
N ARG A 215 18.54 -0.93 2.80
CA ARG A 215 17.57 -1.71 2.03
C ARG A 215 17.65 -1.36 0.55
N ALA A 216 17.38 -2.35 -0.31
CA ALA A 216 17.25 -2.15 -1.75
C ALA A 216 16.27 -3.16 -2.33
N GLY A 217 15.55 -2.78 -3.38
CA GLY A 217 14.53 -3.65 -3.95
C GLY A 217 13.74 -3.02 -5.08
N VAL A 218 12.64 -3.68 -5.40
CA VAL A 218 11.60 -3.21 -6.33
C VAL A 218 10.25 -3.22 -5.63
N SER A 219 9.37 -2.30 -6.00
CA SER A 219 8.11 -2.08 -5.31
C SER A 219 7.09 -1.40 -6.23
N THR A 220 5.81 -1.63 -5.94
CA THR A 220 4.67 -0.84 -6.43
C THR A 220 3.96 -0.11 -5.30
N ALA A 221 4.46 -0.24 -4.06
CA ALA A 221 3.87 0.36 -2.88
C ALA A 221 3.75 1.88 -2.94
N ASN A 222 2.69 2.40 -2.34
CA ASN A 222 2.49 3.84 -2.21
C ASN A 222 3.55 4.44 -1.30
N MET A 223 3.87 5.71 -1.56
CA MET A 223 4.89 6.46 -0.82
C MET A 223 4.33 7.76 -0.27
N TRP A 224 4.94 8.24 0.81
CA TRP A 224 4.65 9.57 1.34
C TRP A 224 5.91 10.31 1.71
N TRP A 225 6.16 11.45 1.06
CA TRP A 225 7.37 12.22 1.23
C TRP A 225 7.08 13.59 1.83
N GLY A 226 7.21 13.70 3.14
CA GLY A 226 7.05 14.96 3.86
C GLY A 226 6.21 14.83 5.12
N PRO A 227 6.26 15.84 6.00
CA PRO A 227 5.67 15.77 7.33
C PRO A 227 4.15 16.02 7.34
N GLY A 228 3.56 16.38 6.20
CA GLY A 228 2.13 16.62 6.10
C GLY A 228 1.32 15.38 6.49
N VAL A 229 0.18 15.60 7.14
CA VAL A 229 -0.72 14.54 7.61
C VAL A 229 -1.73 14.20 6.52
N ASP A 230 -2.40 15.22 5.98
CA ASP A 230 -3.47 15.03 4.99
C ASP A 230 -2.97 15.13 3.56
N ASN A 231 -1.88 15.84 3.30
CA ASN A 231 -1.32 15.98 1.96
C ASN A 231 0.20 16.11 2.03
N SER A 232 0.89 15.56 1.02
CA SER A 232 2.30 15.83 0.78
C SER A 232 2.47 16.58 -0.54
N ILE A 233 3.39 17.56 -0.54
CA ILE A 233 3.74 18.35 -1.72
C ILE A 233 4.60 17.54 -2.70
N LEU A 234 5.42 16.61 -2.21
CA LEU A 234 6.39 15.89 -3.04
C LEU A 234 5.83 14.56 -3.58
N MET A 235 5.20 13.78 -2.71
CA MET A 235 4.67 12.46 -3.04
C MET A 235 3.67 12.05 -1.97
N SER A 236 2.47 11.67 -2.38
CA SER A 236 1.44 11.07 -1.53
C SER A 236 0.86 9.83 -2.20
N ASN A 237 -0.08 9.19 -1.53
CA ASN A 237 -0.86 8.07 -2.04
C ASN A 237 -2.19 8.54 -2.68
N ASN A 238 -2.21 9.71 -3.34
CA ASN A 238 -3.39 10.23 -4.05
C ASN A 238 -3.66 9.51 -5.38
N ALA A 239 -2.72 8.69 -5.84
CA ALA A 239 -2.89 7.77 -6.94
C ALA A 239 -2.36 6.39 -6.53
N GLY A 240 -2.60 5.38 -7.36
CA GLY A 240 -1.94 4.09 -7.22
C GLY A 240 -0.42 4.24 -7.28
N GLY A 241 0.28 3.36 -6.58
CA GLY A 241 1.72 3.31 -6.65
C GLY A 241 2.18 2.84 -8.03
N PHE A 242 3.46 2.99 -8.31
CA PHE A 242 4.02 2.68 -9.63
C PHE A 242 5.23 1.76 -9.48
N PRO A 243 5.55 0.94 -10.49
CA PRO A 243 6.75 0.12 -10.48
C PRO A 243 8.02 0.97 -10.34
N HIS A 244 8.75 0.77 -9.25
CA HIS A 244 10.01 1.45 -8.97
C HIS A 244 11.04 0.53 -8.32
N ALA A 245 12.30 0.74 -8.68
CA ALA A 245 13.45 0.26 -7.93
C ALA A 245 13.82 1.31 -6.86
N PHE A 246 14.37 0.86 -5.74
CA PHE A 246 14.79 1.75 -4.67
C PHE A 246 16.06 1.27 -3.95
N VAL A 247 16.78 2.22 -3.38
CA VAL A 247 17.86 2.01 -2.41
C VAL A 247 17.70 3.03 -1.29
N GLY A 248 17.83 2.61 -0.04
CA GLY A 248 17.68 3.54 1.08
C GLY A 248 18.11 2.96 2.42
N THR A 249 17.88 3.74 3.46
CA THR A 249 18.05 3.30 4.85
C THR A 249 16.89 2.41 5.27
N GLU A 250 17.17 1.33 5.98
CA GLU A 250 16.13 0.48 6.58
C GLU A 250 15.49 1.16 7.79
N ARG A 251 16.31 1.87 8.57
CA ARG A 251 15.95 2.64 9.77
C ARG A 251 16.82 3.89 9.83
N ALA A 252 16.41 4.88 10.62
CA ALA A 252 17.21 6.06 10.86
C ALA A 252 18.61 5.71 11.42
N LEU A 253 19.66 6.01 10.65
CA LEU A 253 21.04 5.68 10.99
C LEU A 253 21.63 6.75 11.90
N ASN A 254 22.34 6.34 12.96
CA ASN A 254 23.05 7.30 13.81
C ASN A 254 24.35 7.73 13.11
N VAL A 255 24.46 9.01 12.77
CA VAL A 255 25.65 9.59 12.11
C VAL A 255 26.41 10.55 13.04
N ARG A 256 26.30 10.36 14.36
CA ARG A 256 26.88 11.19 15.45
C ARG A 256 26.26 12.57 15.61
N ILE A 257 26.04 13.29 14.52
CA ILE A 257 25.42 14.62 14.51
C ILE A 257 23.89 14.57 14.43
N GLY A 258 23.30 13.37 14.35
CA GLY A 258 21.86 13.20 14.23
C GLY A 258 21.48 11.83 13.70
N ARG A 259 20.23 11.75 13.20
CA ARG A 259 19.66 10.58 12.57
C ARG A 259 19.49 10.84 11.08
N LEU A 260 20.01 9.95 10.24
CA LEU A 260 19.92 10.04 8.78
C LEU A 260 18.91 9.01 8.25
N GLU A 261 17.98 9.48 7.44
CA GLU A 261 17.13 8.66 6.59
C GLU A 261 17.37 9.05 5.13
N ALA A 262 17.49 8.06 4.25
CA ALA A 262 17.72 8.28 2.84
C ALA A 262 16.88 7.30 2.02
N LEU A 263 16.33 7.79 0.91
CA LEU A 263 15.64 6.99 -0.08
C LEU A 263 15.94 7.56 -1.46
N TYR A 264 16.42 6.71 -2.34
CA TYR A 264 16.55 6.96 -3.76
C TYR A 264 15.62 5.99 -4.50
N ILE A 265 14.85 6.50 -5.45
CA ILE A 265 13.96 5.70 -6.29
C ILE A 265 14.21 5.99 -7.77
N ALA A 266 14.01 4.97 -8.60
CA ALA A 266 13.95 5.09 -10.04
C ALA A 266 12.81 4.19 -10.53
N GLY A 267 11.83 4.77 -11.21
CA GLY A 267 10.66 4.04 -11.68
C GLY A 267 10.18 4.51 -13.03
N ARG A 268 9.26 3.75 -13.60
CA ARG A 268 8.61 4.08 -14.86
C ARG A 268 7.11 4.14 -14.61
N LEU A 269 6.50 5.23 -15.06
CA LEU A 269 5.05 5.33 -15.16
C LEU A 269 4.61 4.65 -16.45
N SER A 270 3.67 3.71 -16.33
CA SER A 270 2.93 3.15 -17.47
C SER A 270 1.51 3.68 -17.36
N GLY A 271 1.14 4.55 -18.29
CA GLY A 271 -0.23 4.97 -18.57
C GLY A 271 -0.74 4.30 -19.83
#